data_AF-A0AAW2RP30-F1
#
_entry.id   AF-A0AAW2RP30-F1
#
_cell.length_a   1.000
_cell.length_b   1.000
_cell.length_c   1.000
_cell.angle_alpha   90.00
_cell.angle_beta   90.00
_cell.angle_gamma   90.00
#
_symmetry.space_group_name_H-M   'P 1'
#
loop_
_entity.id
_entity.type
_entity.pdbx_description
1 polymer ?
#
loop_
_entity_poly.entity_id
_entity_poly.type
_entity_poly.pdbx_seq_one_letter_code
_entity_poly.pdbx_strand_id
1 'polypeptide(L)'
;MGYLNLTFAGRAQLIKSVLSTLHSYWASVFILSKGIINIIETKLRKFLWQGSTGRGYAKVAWDQLCRPKEERGLGVHNILVINKALMLKHLWKIIHNDRHSIWVDWILHHRLCNNSLWTFNGSTGSWGWKKIKKLRPVQRGIIYQVGTGTTFKLWQDIWHQQGPLSISYPRGPEVTGWPLNSLLSKALQRGHWNWPNRTDPYISEIVSQLPPVHQNSPDTIIWRHASGQFSIKSVTELIQPPTDRVVWHGLLQGRYKIPRHNFILWLAILEKLSTLDKHWISRGDNGCVLCDGQSVSTGLSRVGNNASNGLVKDGDLNTRLMQPLVHFWQRWLQQAQQLNL
;
A
#
# COMPACT_ATOMS: atom_id res chain seq x y z
N MET A 1 29.32 0.35 -31.81
CA MET A 1 28.35 1.16 -31.03
C MET A 1 28.36 0.71 -29.58
N GLY A 2 28.97 1.47 -28.68
CA GLY A 2 29.02 1.13 -27.26
C GLY A 2 27.67 1.41 -26.60
N TYR A 3 26.96 0.36 -26.19
CA TYR A 3 25.76 0.53 -25.38
C TYR A 3 26.17 1.08 -24.01
N LEU A 4 25.71 2.29 -23.67
CA LEU A 4 25.90 2.87 -22.33
C LEU A 4 25.22 1.94 -21.31
N ASN A 5 26.03 1.13 -20.60
CA ASN A 5 25.51 0.22 -19.58
C ASN A 5 25.15 1.02 -18.33
N LEU A 6 23.86 1.34 -18.15
CA LEU A 6 23.38 2.00 -16.94
C LEU A 6 23.71 1.17 -15.69
N THR A 7 24.18 1.86 -14.65
CA THR A 7 24.37 1.29 -13.31
C THR A 7 23.03 0.85 -12.70
N PHE A 8 23.06 -0.08 -11.74
CA PHE A 8 21.84 -0.54 -11.04
C PHE A 8 21.06 0.62 -10.41
N ALA A 9 21.76 1.58 -9.79
CA ALA A 9 21.16 2.78 -9.24
C ALA A 9 20.47 3.63 -10.32
N GLY A 10 21.11 3.79 -11.49
CA GLY A 10 20.52 4.50 -12.63
C GLY A 10 19.24 3.80 -13.14
N ARG A 11 19.25 2.46 -13.26
CA ARG A 11 18.08 1.70 -13.69
C ARG A 11 16.93 1.81 -12.68
N ALA A 12 17.24 1.71 -11.40
CA ALA A 12 16.27 1.90 -10.33
C ALA A 12 15.64 3.30 -10.36
N GLN A 13 16.45 4.34 -10.65
CA GLN A 13 15.96 5.69 -10.80
C GLN A 13 15.03 5.83 -12.02
N LEU A 14 15.40 5.26 -13.16
CA LEU A 14 14.57 5.28 -14.37
C LEU A 14 13.24 4.54 -14.19
N ILE A 15 13.26 3.43 -13.44
CA ILE A 15 12.02 2.73 -13.06
C ILE A 15 11.10 3.67 -12.29
N LYS A 16 11.62 4.45 -11.34
CA LYS A 16 10.81 5.33 -10.50
C LYS A 16 10.31 6.57 -11.23
N SER A 17 11.15 7.21 -12.04
CA SER A 17 10.80 8.48 -12.68
C SER A 17 9.95 8.30 -13.93
N VAL A 18 10.26 7.29 -14.76
CA VAL A 18 9.65 7.14 -16.10
C VAL A 18 8.73 5.93 -16.16
N LEU A 19 9.22 4.74 -15.82
CA LEU A 19 8.40 3.53 -16.00
C LEU A 19 7.23 3.50 -15.01
N SER A 20 7.43 4.05 -13.81
CA SER A 20 6.38 4.13 -12.80
C SER A 20 5.29 5.13 -13.14
N THR A 21 5.61 6.22 -13.83
CA THR A 21 4.59 7.19 -14.27
C THR A 21 3.79 6.61 -15.43
N LEU A 22 4.46 5.95 -16.39
CA LEU A 22 3.83 5.28 -17.52
C LEU A 22 2.81 4.22 -17.08
N HIS A 23 3.19 3.30 -16.20
CA HIS A 23 2.25 2.27 -15.75
C HIS A 23 1.14 2.84 -14.85
N SER A 24 1.41 3.94 -14.13
CA SER A 24 0.44 4.55 -13.21
C SER A 24 -0.67 5.24 -13.98
N TYR A 25 -0.35 5.84 -15.14
CA TYR A 25 -1.35 6.38 -16.05
C TYR A 25 -2.36 5.30 -16.47
N TRP A 26 -1.88 4.17 -17.00
CA TRP A 26 -2.77 3.08 -17.39
C TRP A 26 -3.51 2.45 -16.20
N ALA A 27 -2.85 2.33 -15.05
CA ALA A 27 -3.46 1.87 -13.81
C ALA A 27 -4.52 2.84 -13.24
N SER A 28 -4.55 4.11 -13.68
CA SER A 28 -5.58 5.07 -13.27
C SER A 28 -6.87 4.95 -14.07
N VAL A 29 -6.77 4.44 -15.29
CA VAL A 29 -7.90 4.26 -16.22
C VAL A 29 -8.47 2.86 -16.12
N PHE A 30 -7.59 1.85 -16.05
CA PHE A 30 -7.99 0.45 -16.10
C PHE A 30 -7.74 -0.26 -14.78
N ILE A 31 -8.63 -1.21 -14.48
CA ILE A 31 -8.38 -2.19 -13.42
C ILE A 31 -7.43 -3.22 -14.04
N LEU A 32 -6.21 -3.33 -13.51
CA LEU A 32 -5.21 -4.22 -14.09
C LEU A 32 -5.41 -5.64 -13.55
N SER A 33 -5.36 -6.63 -14.45
CA SER A 33 -5.37 -8.04 -14.04
C SER A 33 -4.03 -8.42 -13.42
N LYS A 34 -4.04 -9.39 -12.49
CA LYS A 34 -2.79 -9.88 -11.86
C LYS A 34 -1.79 -10.40 -12.89
N GLY A 35 -2.27 -11.01 -13.99
CA GLY A 35 -1.41 -11.48 -15.08
C GLY A 35 -0.65 -10.34 -15.76
N ILE A 36 -1.34 -9.26 -16.13
CA ILE A 36 -0.70 -8.08 -16.74
C ILE A 36 0.29 -7.44 -15.77
N ILE A 37 -0.10 -7.29 -14.50
CA ILE A 37 0.80 -6.76 -13.46
C ILE A 37 2.07 -7.61 -13.38
N ASN A 38 1.94 -8.94 -13.32
CA ASN A 38 3.09 -9.82 -13.22
C ASN A 38 4.00 -9.74 -14.46
N ILE A 39 3.44 -9.58 -15.66
CA ILE A 39 4.22 -9.36 -16.89
C ILE A 39 5.03 -8.06 -16.79
N ILE A 40 4.40 -6.97 -16.34
CA ILE A 40 5.07 -5.68 -16.17
C ILE A 40 6.16 -5.78 -15.10
N GLU A 41 5.85 -6.31 -13.91
CA GLU A 41 6.82 -6.49 -12.83
C GLU A 41 7.99 -7.39 -13.24
N THR A 42 7.73 -8.44 -14.04
CA THR A 42 8.79 -9.29 -14.59
C THR A 42 9.71 -8.50 -15.50
N LYS A 43 9.16 -7.67 -16.41
CA LYS A 43 9.98 -6.80 -17.27
C LYS A 43 10.79 -5.79 -16.47
N LEU A 44 10.18 -5.14 -15.46
CA LEU A 44 10.88 -4.19 -14.59
C LEU A 44 11.99 -4.86 -13.76
N ARG A 45 11.74 -6.07 -13.25
CA ARG A 45 12.72 -6.86 -12.51
C ARG A 45 13.89 -7.28 -13.39
N LYS A 46 13.63 -7.75 -14.62
CA LYS A 46 14.67 -8.07 -15.60
C LYS A 46 15.47 -6.81 -15.96
N PHE A 47 14.79 -5.70 -16.22
CA PHE A 47 15.46 -4.44 -16.50
C PHE A 47 16.38 -4.01 -15.35
N LEU A 48 15.90 -4.07 -14.10
CA LEU A 48 16.69 -3.72 -12.93
C LEU A 48 17.93 -4.61 -12.79
N TRP A 49 17.76 -5.93 -12.73
CA TRP A 49 18.83 -6.86 -12.34
C TRP A 49 19.69 -7.40 -13.50
N GLN A 50 19.13 -7.55 -14.70
CA GLN A 50 19.82 -8.16 -15.85
C GLN A 50 20.26 -7.10 -16.87
N GLY A 51 19.46 -6.05 -17.04
CA GLY A 51 19.72 -5.00 -18.04
C GLY A 51 19.86 -5.54 -19.45
N SER A 52 20.74 -4.90 -20.24
CA SER A 52 21.07 -5.27 -21.62
C SER A 52 21.76 -6.61 -21.76
N THR A 53 22.43 -7.09 -20.71
CA THR A 53 23.24 -8.32 -20.78
C THR A 53 22.42 -9.60 -20.72
N GLY A 54 21.16 -9.53 -20.26
CA GLY A 54 20.30 -10.70 -20.02
C GLY A 54 20.80 -11.66 -18.93
N ARG A 55 21.97 -11.39 -18.33
CA ARG A 55 22.61 -12.21 -17.31
C ARG A 55 22.38 -11.58 -15.93
N GLY A 56 22.11 -12.42 -14.93
CA GLY A 56 21.89 -12.00 -13.54
C GLY A 56 20.56 -12.49 -12.96
N TYR A 57 20.50 -12.54 -11.63
CA TYR A 57 19.31 -12.94 -10.89
C TYR A 57 18.86 -11.81 -9.95
N ALA A 58 17.60 -11.85 -9.52
CA ALA A 58 17.07 -10.85 -8.61
C ALA A 58 17.65 -11.04 -7.20
N LYS A 59 18.42 -10.06 -6.73
CA LYS A 59 19.05 -10.08 -5.39
C LYS A 59 18.06 -9.84 -4.25
N VAL A 60 16.99 -9.10 -4.52
CA VAL A 60 15.96 -8.71 -3.54
C VAL A 60 14.58 -8.99 -4.11
N ALA A 61 13.67 -9.47 -3.26
CA ALA A 61 12.28 -9.71 -3.62
C ALA A 61 11.60 -8.42 -4.09
N TRP A 62 10.70 -8.53 -5.07
CA TRP A 62 10.03 -7.36 -5.65
C TRP A 62 9.15 -6.62 -4.63
N ASP A 63 8.45 -7.35 -3.77
CA ASP A 63 7.65 -6.73 -2.70
C ASP A 63 8.52 -5.91 -1.74
N GLN A 64 9.71 -6.42 -1.40
CA GLN A 64 10.69 -5.70 -0.60
C GLN A 64 11.24 -4.46 -1.32
N LEU A 65 11.44 -4.51 -2.64
CA LEU A 65 11.82 -3.32 -3.43
C LEU A 65 10.74 -2.24 -3.40
N CYS A 66 9.48 -2.65 -3.31
CA CYS A 66 8.35 -1.74 -3.30
C CYS A 66 8.14 -0.99 -1.98
N ARG A 67 8.69 -1.52 -0.89
CA ARG A 67 8.67 -0.86 0.42
C ARG A 67 9.40 0.48 0.38
N PRO A 68 9.00 1.46 1.19
CA PRO A 68 9.73 2.72 1.33
C PRO A 68 11.16 2.46 1.85
N LYS A 69 12.06 3.44 1.69
CA LYS A 69 13.47 3.28 2.10
C LYS A 69 13.60 3.12 3.62
N GLU A 70 12.67 3.74 4.33
CA GLU A 70 12.49 3.66 5.78
C GLU A 70 12.14 2.22 6.23
N GLU A 71 11.61 1.38 5.35
CA GLU A 71 11.23 -0.01 5.58
C GLU A 71 12.14 -0.99 4.82
N ARG A 72 13.42 -0.63 4.68
CA ARG A 72 14.46 -1.40 3.99
C ARG A 72 14.25 -1.59 2.48
N GLY A 73 13.29 -0.91 1.87
CA GLY A 73 13.00 -1.05 0.44
C GLY A 73 13.69 -0.01 -0.43
N LEU A 74 13.30 0.03 -1.71
CA LEU A 74 13.77 1.04 -2.64
C LEU A 74 12.74 2.16 -2.86
N GLY A 75 11.48 1.98 -2.49
CA GLY A 75 10.39 2.91 -2.80
C GLY A 75 9.95 2.80 -4.26
N VAL A 76 9.99 1.61 -4.85
CA VAL A 76 9.33 1.36 -6.14
C VAL A 76 7.84 1.22 -5.90
N HIS A 77 7.04 1.80 -6.76
CA HIS A 77 5.60 1.74 -6.68
C HIS A 77 5.07 0.31 -6.88
N ASN A 78 4.37 -0.27 -5.89
CA ASN A 78 3.67 -1.54 -6.08
C ASN A 78 2.44 -1.30 -6.97
N ILE A 79 2.48 -1.85 -8.19
CA ILE A 79 1.47 -1.60 -9.24
C ILE A 79 0.08 -2.06 -8.79
N LEU A 80 -0.01 -3.20 -8.10
CA LEU A 80 -1.28 -3.72 -7.59
C LEU A 80 -1.89 -2.78 -6.55
N VAL A 81 -1.07 -2.31 -5.60
CA VAL A 81 -1.53 -1.42 -4.52
C VAL A 81 -1.97 -0.08 -5.09
N ILE A 82 -1.21 0.50 -6.01
CA ILE A 82 -1.55 1.78 -6.65
C ILE A 82 -2.77 1.67 -7.54
N ASN A 83 -2.90 0.58 -8.31
CA ASN A 83 -4.10 0.36 -9.10
C ASN A 83 -5.34 0.28 -8.20
N LYS A 84 -5.29 -0.46 -7.09
CA LYS A 84 -6.38 -0.48 -6.11
C LYS A 84 -6.66 0.91 -5.53
N ALA A 85 -5.62 1.66 -5.16
CA ALA A 85 -5.78 3.01 -4.60
C ALA A 85 -6.39 4.00 -5.59
N LEU A 86 -6.00 3.94 -6.86
CA LEU A 86 -6.57 4.75 -7.94
C LEU A 86 -8.02 4.37 -8.22
N MET A 87 -8.36 3.08 -8.19
CA MET A 87 -9.74 2.63 -8.33
C MET A 87 -10.62 3.06 -7.15
N LEU A 88 -10.04 3.10 -5.95
CA LEU A 88 -10.70 3.65 -4.77
C LEU A 88 -10.91 5.17 -4.88
N LYS A 89 -10.02 5.90 -5.55
CA LYS A 89 -10.24 7.33 -5.85
C LYS A 89 -11.49 7.54 -6.70
N HIS A 90 -11.72 6.69 -7.69
CA HIS A 90 -12.95 6.73 -8.49
C HIS A 90 -14.18 6.37 -7.66
N LEU A 91 -14.08 5.34 -6.81
CA LEU A 91 -15.14 4.99 -5.87
C LEU A 91 -15.47 6.15 -4.93
N TRP A 92 -14.46 6.84 -4.41
CA TRP A 92 -14.59 8.00 -3.54
C TRP A 92 -15.37 9.13 -4.18
N LYS A 93 -15.11 9.42 -5.46
CA LYS A 93 -15.87 10.40 -6.24
C LYS A 93 -17.35 10.02 -6.41
N ILE A 94 -17.64 8.72 -6.62
CA ILE A 94 -19.01 8.22 -6.68
C ILE A 94 -19.71 8.41 -5.32
N ILE A 95 -19.02 8.09 -4.22
CA ILE A 95 -19.55 8.23 -2.86
C ILE A 95 -19.87 9.68 -2.52
N HIS A 96 -19.03 10.62 -2.95
CA HIS A 96 -19.26 12.07 -2.76
C HIS A 96 -20.28 12.67 -3.72
N ASN A 97 -20.86 11.86 -4.62
CA ASN A 97 -21.81 12.35 -5.62
C ASN A 97 -21.23 13.54 -6.42
N ASP A 98 -19.95 13.44 -6.81
CA ASP A 98 -19.23 14.49 -7.54
C ASP A 98 -19.75 14.62 -8.98
N ARG A 99 -20.84 15.39 -9.16
CA ARG A 99 -21.52 15.62 -10.44
C ARG A 99 -20.68 16.41 -11.45
N HIS A 100 -19.57 17.02 -11.04
CA HIS A 100 -18.66 17.68 -11.97
C HIS A 100 -17.95 16.68 -12.90
N SER A 101 -17.85 15.40 -12.50
CA SER A 101 -17.35 14.35 -13.36
C SER A 101 -18.48 13.72 -14.17
N ILE A 102 -18.47 13.90 -15.49
CA ILE A 102 -19.43 13.29 -16.43
C ILE A 102 -19.54 11.77 -16.20
N TRP A 103 -18.41 11.10 -15.93
CA TRP A 103 -18.39 9.68 -15.65
C TRP A 103 -19.14 9.30 -14.37
N VAL A 104 -19.00 10.09 -13.31
CA VAL A 104 -19.72 9.88 -12.04
C VAL A 104 -21.21 10.13 -12.24
N ASP A 105 -21.57 11.23 -12.90
CA ASP A 105 -22.96 11.56 -13.20
C ASP A 105 -23.65 10.46 -14.01
N TRP A 106 -22.98 9.97 -15.07
CA TRP A 106 -23.46 8.85 -15.87
C TRP A 106 -23.65 7.56 -15.06
N ILE A 107 -22.70 7.24 -14.16
CA ILE A 107 -22.84 6.06 -13.28
C ILE A 107 -24.02 6.20 -12.34
N LEU A 108 -24.20 7.36 -11.72
CA LEU A 108 -25.28 7.58 -10.77
C LEU A 108 -26.65 7.47 -11.45
N HIS A 109 -26.77 8.04 -12.66
CA HIS A 109 -28.02 8.03 -13.42
C HIS A 109 -28.32 6.66 -14.05
N HIS A 110 -27.36 6.06 -14.76
CA HIS A 110 -27.62 4.85 -15.56
C HIS A 110 -27.27 3.52 -14.87
N ARG A 111 -26.40 3.52 -13.84
CA ARG A 111 -25.97 2.28 -13.16
C ARG A 111 -26.58 2.12 -11.79
N LEU A 112 -26.53 3.17 -10.97
CA LEU A 112 -27.09 3.12 -9.63
C LEU A 112 -28.59 3.43 -9.64
N CYS A 113 -29.08 4.21 -10.62
CA CYS A 113 -30.49 4.59 -10.74
C CYS A 113 -31.05 5.12 -9.41
N ASN A 114 -30.31 6.04 -8.78
CA ASN A 114 -30.58 6.56 -7.44
C ASN A 114 -30.53 5.54 -6.28
N ASN A 115 -30.06 4.30 -6.46
CA ASN A 115 -29.79 3.39 -5.34
C ASN A 115 -28.45 3.69 -4.68
N SER A 116 -28.32 3.32 -3.41
CA SER A 116 -27.02 3.43 -2.73
C SER A 116 -25.99 2.49 -3.36
N LEU A 117 -24.76 2.98 -3.45
CA LEU A 117 -23.60 2.20 -3.85
C LEU A 117 -23.43 0.93 -3.00
N TRP A 118 -23.83 0.95 -1.73
CA TRP A 118 -23.57 -0.13 -0.77
C TRP A 118 -24.54 -1.29 -0.89
N THR A 119 -25.83 -1.00 -1.09
CA THR A 119 -26.91 -1.99 -1.16
C THR A 119 -27.28 -2.41 -2.58
N PHE A 120 -26.80 -1.69 -3.60
CA PHE A 120 -27.11 -2.04 -4.98
C PHE A 120 -26.58 -3.44 -5.34
N ASN A 121 -27.49 -4.36 -5.68
CA ASN A 121 -27.19 -5.76 -5.97
C ASN A 121 -27.22 -6.12 -7.46
N GLY A 122 -27.39 -5.15 -8.36
CA GLY A 122 -27.44 -5.42 -9.81
C GLY A 122 -26.24 -6.23 -10.29
N SER A 123 -26.52 -7.41 -10.85
CA SER A 123 -25.55 -8.37 -11.40
C SER A 123 -25.05 -7.97 -12.78
N THR A 124 -25.85 -7.15 -13.48
CA THR A 124 -25.58 -6.61 -14.81
C THR A 124 -24.60 -5.45 -14.73
N GLY A 125 -23.61 -5.44 -15.63
CA GLY A 125 -22.62 -4.37 -15.68
C GLY A 125 -21.31 -4.79 -16.34
N SER A 126 -20.55 -3.79 -16.76
CA SER A 126 -19.23 -3.99 -17.36
C SER A 126 -18.29 -4.68 -16.37
N TRP A 127 -17.26 -5.35 -16.90
CA TRP A 127 -16.22 -5.97 -16.10
C TRP A 127 -15.58 -4.99 -15.11
N GLY A 128 -15.36 -3.74 -15.55
CA GLY A 128 -14.85 -2.65 -14.71
C GLY A 128 -15.77 -2.34 -13.52
N TRP A 129 -17.08 -2.20 -13.77
CA TRP A 129 -18.06 -1.96 -12.70
C TRP A 129 -18.09 -3.08 -11.66
N LYS A 130 -18.09 -4.35 -12.11
CA LYS A 130 -18.06 -5.51 -11.22
C LYS A 130 -16.83 -5.47 -10.30
N LYS A 131 -15.69 -5.01 -10.79
CA LYS A 131 -14.46 -4.87 -10.02
C LYS A 131 -14.48 -3.67 -9.08
N ILE A 132 -15.05 -2.54 -9.49
CA ILE A 132 -15.28 -1.37 -8.61
C ILE A 132 -16.15 -1.77 -7.42
N LYS A 133 -17.25 -2.53 -7.64
CA LYS A 133 -18.08 -3.05 -6.54
C LYS A 133 -17.30 -3.95 -5.57
N LYS A 134 -16.29 -4.69 -6.04
CA LYS A 134 -15.45 -5.52 -5.17
C LYS A 134 -14.57 -4.70 -4.22
N LEU A 135 -14.49 -3.38 -4.39
CA LEU A 135 -13.76 -2.47 -3.50
C LEU A 135 -14.62 -1.95 -2.33
N ARG A 136 -15.90 -2.32 -2.24
CA ARG A 136 -16.78 -2.00 -1.09
C ARG A 136 -16.20 -2.34 0.30
N PRO A 137 -15.41 -3.42 0.51
CA PRO A 137 -14.81 -3.71 1.81
C PRO A 137 -13.91 -2.60 2.38
N VAL A 138 -13.56 -1.59 1.58
CA VAL A 138 -12.82 -0.39 2.02
C VAL A 138 -13.68 0.60 2.80
N GLN A 139 -14.95 0.28 3.07
CA GLN A 139 -15.82 0.99 4.03
C GLN A 139 -15.13 1.32 5.37
N ARG A 140 -14.18 0.49 5.82
CA ARG A 140 -13.41 0.73 7.06
C ARG A 140 -12.58 2.01 7.01
N GLY A 141 -12.22 2.51 5.83
CA GLY A 141 -11.50 3.76 5.64
C GLY A 141 -12.40 4.99 5.55
N ILE A 142 -13.72 4.83 5.61
CA ILE A 142 -14.69 5.90 5.35
C ILE A 142 -15.47 6.17 6.64
N ILE A 143 -15.67 7.45 6.95
CA ILE A 143 -16.44 7.91 8.10
C ILE A 143 -17.56 8.80 7.57
N TYR A 144 -18.80 8.46 7.92
CA TYR A 144 -19.96 9.27 7.62
C TYR A 144 -20.28 10.11 8.86
N GLN A 145 -20.23 11.43 8.72
CA GLN A 145 -20.63 12.36 9.76
C GLN A 145 -22.06 12.82 9.50
N VAL A 146 -22.94 12.47 10.43
CA VAL A 146 -24.37 12.80 10.35
C VAL A 146 -24.57 14.26 10.75
N GLY A 147 -25.15 15.03 9.84
CA GLY A 147 -25.54 16.42 10.06
C GLY A 147 -27.05 16.58 9.94
N THR A 148 -27.50 17.20 8.85
CA THR A 148 -28.93 17.43 8.56
C THR A 148 -29.71 16.17 8.17
N GLY A 149 -29.03 15.10 7.75
CA GLY A 149 -29.63 13.85 7.29
C GLY A 149 -30.34 13.92 5.93
N THR A 150 -30.16 15.00 5.18
CA THR A 150 -30.85 15.22 3.89
C THR A 150 -30.17 14.52 2.73
N THR A 151 -28.90 14.12 2.88
CA THR A 151 -28.13 13.48 1.80
C THR A 151 -28.07 11.97 1.94
N PHE A 152 -28.00 11.48 3.17
CA PHE A 152 -27.82 10.06 3.46
C PHE A 152 -29.15 9.32 3.46
N LYS A 153 -29.15 8.12 2.90
CA LYS A 153 -30.26 7.18 2.97
C LYS A 153 -30.18 6.38 4.26
N LEU A 154 -31.27 6.39 5.02
CA LEU A 154 -31.38 5.76 6.33
C LEU A 154 -30.99 4.27 6.30
N TRP A 155 -31.56 3.52 5.37
CA TRP A 155 -31.39 2.07 5.33
C TRP A 155 -30.19 1.61 4.51
N GLN A 156 -29.79 2.41 3.52
CA GLN A 156 -28.89 1.95 2.47
C GLN A 156 -27.43 2.43 2.63
N ASP A 157 -27.19 3.52 3.35
CA ASP A 157 -25.83 4.06 3.51
C ASP A 157 -25.14 3.59 4.80
N ILE A 158 -23.81 3.67 4.82
CA ILE A 158 -22.95 3.18 5.91
C ILE A 158 -22.71 4.22 7.01
N TRP A 159 -23.76 4.95 7.42
CA TRP A 159 -23.67 5.94 8.50
C TRP A 159 -23.66 5.30 9.91
N HIS A 160 -24.09 4.04 10.02
CA HIS A 160 -24.10 3.28 11.27
C HIS A 160 -22.89 2.34 11.40
N GLN A 161 -22.46 2.04 12.63
CA GLN A 161 -21.28 1.18 12.88
C GLN A 161 -21.43 -0.24 12.32
N GLN A 162 -22.66 -0.75 12.28
CA GLN A 162 -22.98 -2.07 11.71
C GLN A 162 -23.09 -2.08 10.18
N GLY A 163 -22.74 -0.99 9.48
CA GLY A 163 -22.86 -0.87 8.03
C GLY A 163 -24.29 -0.51 7.59
N PRO A 164 -24.71 -0.86 6.35
CA PRO A 164 -26.04 -0.53 5.86
C PRO A 164 -27.10 -1.28 6.66
N LEU A 165 -28.02 -0.53 7.29
CA LEU A 165 -29.05 -1.12 8.15
C LEU A 165 -29.97 -2.10 7.41
N SER A 166 -30.17 -1.94 6.09
CA SER A 166 -30.96 -2.90 5.31
C SER A 166 -30.32 -4.28 5.19
N ILE A 167 -29.00 -4.39 5.42
CA ILE A 167 -28.27 -5.66 5.38
C ILE A 167 -28.23 -6.27 6.78
N SER A 168 -27.90 -5.47 7.80
CA SER A 168 -27.75 -5.95 9.18
C SER A 168 -29.11 -6.16 9.86
N TYR A 169 -30.11 -5.35 9.51
CA TYR A 169 -31.47 -5.36 10.05
C TYR A 169 -32.51 -5.37 8.92
N PRO A 170 -32.68 -6.49 8.20
CA PRO A 170 -33.53 -6.55 7.00
C PRO A 170 -35.01 -6.25 7.27
N ARG A 171 -35.50 -6.50 8.49
CA ARG A 171 -36.87 -6.19 8.93
C ARG A 171 -37.07 -4.75 9.40
N GLY A 172 -36.01 -3.94 9.46
CA GLY A 172 -36.08 -2.55 9.92
C GLY A 172 -37.14 -1.69 9.21
N PRO A 173 -37.25 -1.72 7.87
CA PRO A 173 -38.29 -0.99 7.14
C PRO A 173 -39.72 -1.37 7.52
N GLU A 174 -39.98 -2.66 7.79
CA GLU A 174 -41.30 -3.17 8.18
C GLU A 174 -41.65 -2.71 9.61
N VAL A 175 -40.70 -2.83 10.54
CA VAL A 175 -40.88 -2.48 11.94
C VAL A 175 -41.08 -0.97 12.14
N THR A 176 -40.39 -0.15 11.35
CA THR A 176 -40.47 1.32 11.45
C THR A 176 -41.55 1.95 10.57
N GLY A 177 -42.09 1.20 9.60
CA GLY A 177 -42.98 1.74 8.55
C GLY A 177 -42.29 2.71 7.60
N TRP A 178 -40.96 2.73 7.54
CA TRP A 178 -40.20 3.63 6.69
C TRP A 178 -39.65 2.91 5.45
N PRO A 179 -39.97 3.36 4.22
CA PRO A 179 -39.53 2.67 3.01
C PRO A 179 -38.01 2.67 2.87
N LEU A 180 -37.47 1.72 2.10
CA LEU A 180 -36.03 1.52 1.92
C LEU A 180 -35.27 2.77 1.41
N ASN A 181 -35.94 3.62 0.63
CA ASN A 181 -35.38 4.86 0.10
C ASN A 181 -35.55 6.08 1.04
N SER A 182 -35.98 5.88 2.29
CA SER A 182 -36.13 6.96 3.26
C SER A 182 -34.78 7.65 3.54
N LEU A 183 -34.81 8.97 3.60
CA LEU A 183 -33.67 9.78 4.01
C LEU A 183 -33.47 9.72 5.53
N LEU A 184 -32.24 9.95 5.96
CA LEU A 184 -31.84 9.97 7.35
C LEU A 184 -32.56 11.07 8.15
N SER A 185 -32.92 12.16 7.49
CA SER A 185 -33.71 13.27 8.05
C SER A 185 -35.06 12.83 8.61
N LYS A 186 -35.62 11.70 8.17
CA LYS A 186 -36.87 11.17 8.73
C LYS A 186 -36.69 10.65 10.15
N ALA A 187 -35.49 10.18 10.49
CA ALA A 187 -35.12 9.72 11.82
C ALA A 187 -34.47 10.82 12.67
N LEU A 188 -34.34 12.05 12.14
CA LEU A 188 -33.70 13.18 12.80
C LEU A 188 -34.69 14.34 12.94
N GLN A 189 -35.01 14.71 14.17
CA GLN A 189 -35.88 15.84 14.46
C GLN A 189 -35.15 16.82 15.36
N ARG A 190 -34.97 18.07 14.90
CA ARG A 190 -34.28 19.15 15.63
C ARG A 190 -32.89 18.75 16.18
N GLY A 191 -32.13 17.97 15.41
CA GLY A 191 -30.79 17.52 15.81
C GLY A 191 -30.76 16.34 16.78
N HIS A 192 -31.91 15.69 17.03
CA HIS A 192 -32.02 14.51 17.86
C HIS A 192 -32.58 13.31 17.09
N TRP A 193 -32.12 12.12 17.46
CA TRP A 193 -32.62 10.87 16.90
C TRP A 193 -34.03 10.57 17.40
N ASN A 194 -34.99 10.46 16.48
CA ASN A 194 -36.37 10.10 16.77
C ASN A 194 -36.77 8.83 16.00
N TRP A 195 -36.54 7.68 16.62
CA TRP A 195 -36.90 6.37 16.05
C TRP A 195 -38.28 5.88 16.58
N PRO A 196 -39.15 5.36 15.70
CA PRO A 196 -40.40 4.71 16.09
C PRO A 196 -40.12 3.33 16.71
N ASN A 197 -41.06 2.81 17.50
CA ASN A 197 -41.05 1.44 18.01
C ASN A 197 -39.74 1.04 18.75
N ARG A 198 -39.23 1.93 19.60
CA ARG A 198 -37.99 1.72 20.39
C ARG A 198 -38.02 0.50 21.32
N THR A 199 -39.21 0.00 21.63
CA THR A 199 -39.41 -1.21 22.44
C THR A 199 -39.12 -2.49 21.66
N ASP A 200 -39.07 -2.43 20.33
CA ASP A 200 -38.66 -3.57 19.51
C ASP A 200 -37.16 -3.85 19.70
N PRO A 201 -36.75 -5.11 19.96
CA PRO A 201 -35.35 -5.47 20.17
C PRO A 201 -34.41 -5.05 19.03
N TYR A 202 -34.86 -5.13 17.76
CA TYR A 202 -34.04 -4.75 16.60
C TYR A 202 -33.76 -3.25 16.61
N ILE A 203 -34.79 -2.44 16.88
CA ILE A 203 -34.65 -0.98 16.90
C ILE A 203 -33.87 -0.52 18.13
N SER A 204 -34.09 -1.17 19.28
CA SER A 204 -33.35 -0.87 20.51
C SER A 204 -31.84 -1.03 20.32
N GLU A 205 -31.42 -2.09 19.63
CA GLU A 205 -30.01 -2.31 19.31
C GLU A 205 -29.44 -1.23 18.38
N ILE A 206 -30.16 -0.86 17.32
CA ILE A 206 -29.77 0.24 16.42
C ILE A 206 -29.63 1.55 17.21
N VAL A 207 -30.61 1.86 18.07
CA VAL A 207 -30.65 3.10 18.85
C VAL A 207 -29.49 3.17 19.85
N SER A 208 -29.05 2.03 20.38
CA SER A 208 -27.93 1.96 21.33
C SER A 208 -26.57 2.36 20.74
N GLN A 209 -26.42 2.32 19.41
CA GLN A 209 -25.14 2.53 18.70
C GLN A 209 -25.18 3.74 17.74
N LEU A 210 -26.08 4.68 17.97
CA LEU A 210 -26.22 5.85 17.11
C LEU A 210 -25.03 6.82 17.21
N PRO A 211 -24.52 7.33 16.07
CA PRO A 211 -23.46 8.31 16.07
C PRO A 211 -23.96 9.68 16.57
N PRO A 212 -23.05 10.55 17.07
CA PRO A 212 -23.39 11.92 17.40
C PRO A 212 -23.84 12.69 16.15
N VAL A 213 -24.81 13.59 16.34
CA VAL A 213 -25.34 14.44 15.28
C VAL A 213 -24.65 15.80 15.35
N HIS A 214 -24.02 16.21 14.25
CA HIS A 214 -23.42 17.53 14.12
C HIS A 214 -24.50 18.55 13.74
N GLN A 215 -25.03 19.26 14.74
CA GLN A 215 -26.10 20.25 14.56
C GLN A 215 -25.64 21.38 13.64
N ASN A 216 -26.54 21.85 12.76
CA ASN A 216 -26.33 22.96 11.82
C ASN A 216 -25.20 22.77 10.79
N SER A 217 -24.64 21.57 10.67
CA SER A 217 -23.72 21.22 9.58
C SER A 217 -24.39 20.30 8.57
N PRO A 218 -24.06 20.41 7.27
CA PRO A 218 -24.49 19.41 6.29
C PRO A 218 -23.87 18.05 6.61
N ASP A 219 -24.50 17.00 6.11
CA ASP A 219 -23.91 15.66 6.10
C ASP A 219 -22.57 15.66 5.35
N THR A 220 -21.54 15.05 5.94
CA THR A 220 -20.21 14.98 5.32
C THR A 220 -19.59 13.59 5.38
N ILE A 221 -18.72 13.28 4.42
CA ILE A 221 -18.01 12.01 4.34
C ILE A 221 -16.53 12.30 4.45
N ILE A 222 -15.87 11.70 5.43
CA ILE A 222 -14.46 11.93 5.78
C ILE A 222 -13.66 10.66 5.57
N TRP A 223 -12.42 10.82 5.11
CA TRP A 223 -11.47 9.71 5.01
C TRP A 223 -10.79 9.48 6.36
N ARG A 224 -10.80 8.23 6.85
CA ARG A 224 -10.18 7.82 8.12
C ARG A 224 -8.66 7.87 8.02
N HIS A 225 -8.12 9.06 8.18
CA HIS A 225 -6.70 9.37 8.16
C HIS A 225 -6.45 10.65 8.95
N ALA A 226 -5.22 10.90 9.40
CA ALA A 226 -4.87 12.07 10.21
C ALA A 226 -5.26 13.41 9.55
N SER A 227 -5.24 13.47 8.21
CA SER A 227 -5.63 14.66 7.45
C SER A 227 -7.14 14.80 7.20
N GLY A 228 -7.95 13.78 7.46
CA GLY A 228 -9.37 13.72 7.08
C GLY A 228 -9.64 13.66 5.56
N GLN A 229 -8.62 13.90 4.74
CA GLN A 229 -8.72 14.00 3.28
C GLN A 229 -8.32 12.69 2.59
N PHE A 230 -9.02 12.39 1.50
CA PHE A 230 -8.67 11.27 0.63
C PHE A 230 -7.38 11.58 -0.13
N SER A 231 -6.40 10.69 -0.04
CA SER A 231 -5.19 10.74 -0.85
C SER A 231 -4.79 9.33 -1.27
N ILE A 232 -4.07 9.21 -2.40
CA ILE A 232 -3.58 7.91 -2.86
C ILE A 232 -2.64 7.31 -1.79
N LYS A 233 -1.83 8.16 -1.14
CA LYS A 233 -0.90 7.77 -0.08
C LYS A 233 -1.63 7.16 1.12
N SER A 234 -2.65 7.84 1.65
CA SER A 234 -3.42 7.34 2.79
C SER A 234 -4.15 6.03 2.48
N VAL A 235 -4.57 5.82 1.22
CA VAL A 235 -5.13 4.54 0.78
C VAL A 235 -4.06 3.45 0.68
N THR A 236 -2.86 3.78 0.18
CA THR A 236 -1.76 2.80 0.10
C THR A 236 -1.33 2.35 1.51
N GLU A 237 -1.29 3.27 2.48
CA GLU A 237 -1.02 2.96 3.89
C GLU A 237 -2.13 2.10 4.52
N LEU A 238 -3.40 2.31 4.14
CA LEU A 238 -4.51 1.46 4.58
C LEU A 238 -4.41 0.03 4.03
N ILE A 239 -3.96 -0.14 2.77
CA ILE A 239 -3.83 -1.45 2.12
C ILE A 239 -2.56 -2.17 2.58
N GLN A 240 -1.48 -1.41 2.77
CA GLN A 240 -0.16 -1.88 3.13
C GLN A 240 0.32 -1.06 4.33
N PRO A 241 -0.01 -1.48 5.56
CA PRO A 241 0.35 -0.74 6.75
C PRO A 241 1.88 -0.60 6.86
N PRO A 242 2.37 0.54 7.36
CA PRO A 242 3.79 0.76 7.52
C PRO A 242 4.37 -0.27 8.48
N THR A 243 5.55 -0.79 8.15
CA THR A 243 6.30 -1.70 9.00
C THR A 243 7.36 -0.97 9.81
N ASP A 244 8.04 -1.68 10.70
CA ASP A 244 9.09 -1.09 11.55
C ASP A 244 10.14 -0.35 10.72
N ARG A 245 10.39 0.89 11.13
CA ARG A 245 11.37 1.75 10.48
C ARG A 245 12.77 1.31 10.86
N VAL A 246 13.67 1.24 9.88
CA VAL A 246 15.07 0.91 10.16
C VAL A 246 15.89 2.14 10.51
N VAL A 247 16.71 2.04 11.57
CA VAL A 247 17.55 3.14 12.06
C VAL A 247 18.54 3.64 11.00
N TRP A 248 19.04 2.74 10.15
CA TRP A 248 20.03 3.07 9.11
C TRP A 248 19.46 3.81 7.89
N HIS A 249 18.14 4.03 7.78
CA HIS A 249 17.59 4.76 6.63
C HIS A 249 18.20 6.17 6.49
N GLY A 250 18.55 6.81 7.61
CA GLY A 250 19.22 8.11 7.64
C GLY A 250 20.62 8.09 7.00
N LEU A 251 21.35 6.97 7.11
CA LEU A 251 22.66 6.81 6.46
C LEU A 251 22.55 6.87 4.93
N LEU A 252 21.46 6.36 4.37
CA LEU A 252 21.18 6.44 2.92
C LEU A 252 20.66 7.81 2.46
N GLN A 253 20.36 8.71 3.39
CA GLN A 253 19.79 10.05 3.14
C GLN A 253 20.76 11.20 3.50
N GLY A 254 21.97 10.88 3.99
CA GLY A 254 22.97 11.86 4.42
C GLY A 254 23.55 12.76 3.31
N ARG A 255 24.54 13.60 3.68
CA ARG A 255 25.11 14.66 2.84
C ARG A 255 25.73 14.18 1.51
N TYR A 256 26.25 12.94 1.46
CA TYR A 256 26.84 12.37 0.24
C TYR A 256 25.83 11.48 -0.50
N LYS A 257 25.07 12.09 -1.42
CA LYS A 257 23.97 11.44 -2.17
C LYS A 257 24.42 10.81 -3.50
N ILE A 258 25.50 10.04 -3.53
CA ILE A 258 25.90 9.38 -4.78
C ILE A 258 25.02 8.11 -4.97
N PRO A 259 24.10 8.06 -5.95
CA PRO A 259 23.10 6.98 -6.02
C PRO A 259 23.71 5.59 -6.16
N ARG A 260 24.86 5.49 -6.86
CA ARG A 260 25.60 4.23 -7.04
C ARG A 260 26.06 3.66 -5.69
N HIS A 261 26.70 4.48 -4.85
CA HIS A 261 27.20 4.05 -3.55
C HIS A 261 26.06 3.68 -2.60
N ASN A 262 24.98 4.47 -2.57
CA ASN A 262 23.82 4.19 -1.72
C ASN A 262 23.13 2.88 -2.12
N PHE A 263 23.09 2.54 -3.41
CA PHE A 263 22.53 1.27 -3.87
C PHE A 263 23.40 0.08 -3.44
N ILE A 264 24.73 0.21 -3.53
CA ILE A 264 25.67 -0.84 -3.08
C ILE A 264 25.58 -1.01 -1.56
N LEU A 265 25.59 0.09 -0.80
CA LEU A 265 25.45 0.07 0.65
C LEU A 265 24.12 -0.54 1.08
N TRP A 266 23.02 -0.21 0.41
CA TRP A 266 21.72 -0.83 0.66
C TRP A 266 21.75 -2.35 0.42
N LEU A 267 22.40 -2.81 -0.65
CA LEU A 267 22.61 -4.25 -0.87
C LEU A 267 23.51 -4.89 0.21
N ALA A 268 24.51 -4.16 0.72
CA ALA A 268 25.40 -4.63 1.78
C ALA A 268 24.61 -4.84 3.08
N ILE A 269 23.80 -3.86 3.47
CA ILE A 269 22.95 -3.91 4.68
C ILE A 269 21.92 -5.02 4.57
N LEU A 270 21.35 -5.25 3.39
CA LEU A 270 20.46 -6.37 3.13
C LEU A 270 21.18 -7.71 2.95
N GLU A 271 22.51 -7.71 3.06
CA GLU A 271 23.32 -8.91 2.96
C GLU A 271 23.18 -9.62 1.59
N LYS A 272 22.93 -8.85 0.53
CA LYS A 272 22.71 -9.35 -0.86
C LYS A 272 23.85 -9.04 -1.82
N LEU A 273 24.97 -8.54 -1.30
CA LEU A 273 26.22 -8.48 -2.07
C LEU A 273 26.80 -9.89 -2.25
N SER A 274 27.48 -10.07 -3.39
CA SER A 274 28.24 -11.29 -3.66
C SER A 274 29.57 -11.17 -2.92
N THR A 275 29.61 -11.55 -1.64
CA THR A 275 30.87 -11.69 -0.89
C THR A 275 31.31 -13.15 -0.92
N LEU A 276 32.61 -13.40 -0.71
CA LEU A 276 33.19 -14.75 -0.74
C LEU A 276 32.57 -15.69 0.32
N ASP A 277 32.06 -15.12 1.41
CA ASP A 277 31.30 -15.82 2.47
C ASP A 277 29.97 -16.41 1.97
N LYS A 278 29.49 -15.96 0.80
CA LYS A 278 28.24 -16.39 0.16
C LYS A 278 28.56 -17.16 -1.12
N HIS A 279 29.31 -18.24 -0.97
CA HIS A 279 29.86 -19.08 -2.04
C HIS A 279 28.85 -19.57 -3.09
N TRP A 280 27.57 -19.75 -2.74
CA TRP A 280 26.52 -20.11 -3.69
C TRP A 280 26.13 -18.98 -4.66
N ILE A 281 26.58 -17.75 -4.40
CA ILE A 281 26.39 -16.57 -5.26
C ILE A 281 27.62 -16.31 -6.15
N SER A 282 28.83 -16.62 -5.67
CA SER A 282 30.08 -16.40 -6.41
C SER A 282 30.39 -17.58 -7.33
N ARG A 283 30.33 -17.35 -8.65
CA ARG A 283 31.01 -18.18 -9.65
C ARG A 283 32.36 -17.52 -9.96
N GLY A 284 33.36 -17.74 -9.13
CA GLY A 284 34.69 -17.16 -9.30
C GLY A 284 35.66 -17.61 -8.21
N ASP A 285 36.92 -17.73 -8.60
CA ASP A 285 38.04 -18.37 -7.91
C ASP A 285 38.19 -17.99 -6.42
N ASN A 286 38.54 -18.98 -5.60
CA ASN A 286 38.45 -18.95 -4.14
C ASN A 286 39.59 -18.19 -3.43
N GLY A 287 40.35 -17.38 -4.17
CA GLY A 287 41.45 -16.59 -3.62
C GLY A 287 40.96 -15.31 -2.95
N CYS A 288 41.12 -15.19 -1.63
CA CYS A 288 41.03 -13.89 -0.96
C CYS A 288 42.25 -13.04 -1.38
N VAL A 289 42.03 -12.03 -2.23
CA VAL A 289 43.07 -11.09 -2.70
C VAL A 289 43.68 -10.26 -1.55
N LEU A 290 42.96 -10.11 -0.43
CA LEU A 290 43.45 -9.40 0.77
C LEU A 290 44.27 -10.29 1.71
N CYS A 291 44.23 -11.61 1.51
CA CYS A 291 44.79 -12.60 2.43
C CYS A 291 45.97 -13.37 1.81
N ASP A 292 46.59 -12.86 0.74
CA ASP A 292 47.70 -13.51 0.01
C ASP A 292 47.46 -15.01 -0.26
N GLY A 293 46.26 -15.35 -0.74
CA GLY A 293 45.97 -16.70 -1.22
C GLY A 293 45.81 -17.77 -0.13
N GLN A 294 45.69 -17.42 1.15
CA GLN A 294 45.25 -18.41 2.14
C GLN A 294 43.79 -18.81 1.91
N SER A 295 43.57 -20.10 1.73
CA SER A 295 42.22 -20.68 1.67
C SER A 295 41.52 -20.40 3.00
N VAL A 296 40.32 -19.83 2.92
CA VAL A 296 39.47 -19.61 4.09
C VAL A 296 39.12 -20.99 4.66
N SER A 297 39.67 -21.34 5.82
CA SER A 297 39.30 -22.54 6.54
C SER A 297 37.86 -22.40 7.01
N THR A 298 36.96 -23.13 6.34
CA THR A 298 35.58 -23.27 6.78
C THR A 298 35.55 -24.09 8.06
N GLY A 299 35.45 -23.41 9.20
CA GLY A 299 34.97 -24.00 10.45
C GLY A 299 33.49 -24.35 10.33
N LEU A 300 33.16 -25.35 9.50
CA LEU A 300 31.84 -25.99 9.47
C LEU A 300 32.04 -27.48 9.73
N SER A 301 32.33 -27.79 11.00
CA SER A 301 32.01 -29.08 11.57
C SER A 301 30.51 -29.30 11.39
N ARG A 302 30.19 -30.36 10.67
CA ARG A 302 28.86 -30.88 10.38
C ARG A 302 28.11 -31.17 11.69
N VAL A 303 27.37 -30.19 12.23
CA VAL A 303 26.42 -30.42 13.33
C VAL A 303 25.05 -30.64 12.71
N GLY A 304 24.55 -31.86 12.92
CA GLY A 304 23.30 -32.35 12.40
C GLY A 304 22.08 -31.59 12.91
N ASN A 305 21.00 -31.80 12.17
CA ASN A 305 19.64 -31.41 12.49
C ASN A 305 19.32 -31.59 13.98
N ASN A 306 18.90 -30.51 14.63
CA ASN A 306 17.72 -30.55 15.49
C ASN A 306 17.16 -29.14 15.69
N ALA A 307 15.85 -29.05 15.47
CA ALA A 307 15.05 -27.87 15.75
C ALA A 307 14.97 -27.62 17.25
N SER A 308 15.14 -26.38 17.69
CA SER A 308 14.41 -25.81 18.83
C SER A 308 14.58 -24.30 18.87
N ASN A 309 13.47 -23.65 19.18
CA ASN A 309 13.25 -22.21 19.19
C ASN A 309 14.19 -21.47 20.17
N GLY A 310 14.72 -20.34 19.72
CA GLY A 310 15.35 -19.32 20.55
C GLY A 310 15.22 -17.96 19.90
N LEU A 311 14.20 -17.19 20.30
CA LEU A 311 14.02 -15.79 19.94
C LEU A 311 15.17 -14.97 20.54
N VAL A 312 16.16 -14.62 19.72
CA VAL A 312 17.15 -13.59 20.06
C VAL A 312 16.55 -12.24 19.68
N LYS A 313 16.38 -11.37 20.69
CA LYS A 313 15.78 -10.04 20.55
C LYS A 313 16.56 -9.18 19.54
N ASP A 314 15.85 -8.60 18.59
CA ASP A 314 16.33 -7.78 17.45
C ASP A 314 17.15 -6.52 17.80
N GLY A 315 17.24 -6.17 19.09
CA GLY A 315 17.98 -4.99 19.56
C GLY A 315 19.51 -5.13 19.51
N ASP A 316 20.05 -6.32 19.82
CA ASP A 316 21.50 -6.52 19.95
C ASP A 316 22.22 -6.83 18.64
N LEU A 317 21.49 -7.31 17.61
CA LEU A 317 22.08 -7.59 16.30
C LEU A 317 22.41 -6.31 15.53
N ASN A 318 21.58 -5.26 15.63
CA ASN A 318 21.83 -4.01 14.91
C ASN A 318 23.12 -3.31 15.38
N THR A 319 23.44 -3.38 16.67
CA THR A 319 24.58 -2.66 17.25
C THR A 319 25.91 -3.37 16.97
N ARG A 320 25.94 -4.71 17.01
CA ARG A 320 27.15 -5.50 16.74
C ARG A 320 27.51 -5.60 15.26
N LEU A 321 26.55 -5.45 14.35
CA LEU A 321 26.76 -5.54 12.89
C LEU A 321 27.07 -4.18 12.22
N MET A 322 26.71 -3.05 12.86
CA MET A 322 26.96 -1.71 12.30
C MET A 322 28.42 -1.27 12.46
N GLN A 323 29.11 -1.62 13.55
CA GLN A 323 30.49 -1.16 13.80
C GLN A 323 31.51 -1.59 12.72
N PRO A 324 31.52 -2.85 12.25
CA PRO A 324 32.45 -3.26 11.19
C PRO A 324 32.15 -2.59 9.86
N LEU A 325 30.86 -2.39 9.53
CA LEU A 325 30.42 -1.74 8.30
C LEU A 325 30.72 -0.23 8.30
N VAL A 326 30.61 0.43 9.45
CA VAL A 326 31.01 1.84 9.61
C VAL A 326 32.52 2.00 9.46
N HIS A 327 33.32 1.11 10.05
CA HIS A 327 34.78 1.12 9.89
C HIS A 327 35.21 0.85 8.44
N PHE A 328 34.55 -0.10 7.77
CA PHE A 328 34.78 -0.36 6.35
C PHE A 328 34.46 0.87 5.49
N TRP A 329 33.34 1.54 5.77
CA TRP A 329 32.93 2.74 5.04
C TRP A 329 33.89 3.92 5.28
N GLN A 330 34.39 4.11 6.49
CA GLN A 330 35.38 5.14 6.82
C GLN A 330 36.73 4.91 6.12
N ARG A 331 37.22 3.66 6.07
CA ARG A 331 38.45 3.32 5.36
C ARG A 331 38.32 3.49 3.86
N TRP A 332 37.17 3.10 3.30
CA TRP A 332 36.88 3.30 1.88
C TRP A 332 36.81 4.80 1.52
N LEU A 333 36.25 5.63 2.40
CA LEU A 333 36.18 7.09 2.20
C LEU A 333 37.56 7.75 2.22
N GLN A 334 38.46 7.31 3.11
CA GLN A 334 39.84 7.77 3.15
C GLN A 334 40.62 7.40 1.88
N GLN A 335 40.42 6.19 1.35
CA GLN A 335 41.02 5.78 0.07
C GLN A 335 40.44 6.54 -1.13
N ALA A 336 39.15 6.86 -1.13
CA ALA A 336 38.53 7.64 -2.19
C ALA A 336 39.05 9.09 -2.23
N GLN A 337 39.33 9.71 -1.07
CA GLN A 337 39.88 11.06 -0.98
C GLN A 337 41.34 11.15 -1.45
N GLN A 338 42.14 10.09 -1.29
CA GLN A 338 43.53 10.06 -1.77
C GLN A 338 43.65 9.93 -3.30
N LEU A 339 42.59 9.52 -3.99
CA LEU A 339 42.61 9.26 -5.43
C LEU A 339 42.04 10.39 -6.29
N ASN A 340 41.67 11.55 -5.72
CA ASN A 340 41.06 12.69 -6.43
C ASN A 340 39.99 12.26 -7.48
N LEU A 341 39.09 11.35 -7.06
CA LEU A 341 37.78 11.11 -7.70
C LEU A 341 36.70 11.90 -6.95
#